data_AF-A0A563D6H1-F1
#
_entry.id   AF-A0A563D6H1-F1
#
_cell.length_a   1.000
_cell.length_b   1.000
_cell.length_c   1.000
_cell.angle_alpha   90.00
_cell.angle_beta   90.00
_cell.angle_gamma   90.00
#
_symmetry.space_group_name_H-M   'P 1'
#
loop_
_entity.id
_entity.type
_entity.pdbx_description
1 polymer ?
#
loop_
_entity_poly.entity_id
_entity_poly.type
_entity_poly.pdbx_seq_one_letter_code
_entity_poly.pdbx_strand_id
1 'polypeptide(L)'
;MKEIKRDTYLKELIDRRGIPLIKVITGVRRCGKSYLLNPIFKDYLISDGVPEDHIIYLNLELLENEKLHDRETLHAFILDQVKDSSEYFLLLDEIQLVNRFESVLSSFLAKG
;
A
#
# COMPACT_ATOMS: atom_id res chain seq x y z
N MET A 1 8.21 -22.08 -12.73
CA MET A 1 8.95 -21.83 -11.46
C MET A 1 7.91 -21.80 -10.34
N LYS A 2 8.15 -22.46 -9.20
CA LYS A 2 7.16 -22.53 -8.10
C LYS A 2 7.19 -21.22 -7.31
N GLU A 3 6.07 -20.52 -7.22
CA GLU A 3 5.92 -19.31 -6.42
C GLU A 3 6.00 -19.64 -4.91
N ILE A 4 6.77 -18.84 -4.17
CA ILE A 4 6.83 -18.93 -2.71
C ILE A 4 5.77 -18.00 -2.15
N LYS A 5 4.69 -18.59 -1.62
CA LYS A 5 3.49 -17.86 -1.18
C LYS A 5 3.67 -16.94 0.03
N ARG A 6 4.76 -17.11 0.79
CA ARG A 6 5.06 -16.33 2.03
C ARG A 6 3.91 -16.34 3.03
N ASP A 7 3.30 -17.51 3.21
CA ASP A 7 2.08 -17.71 3.99
C ASP A 7 2.12 -17.08 5.39
N THR A 8 3.25 -17.15 6.10
CA THR A 8 3.42 -16.54 7.42
C THR A 8 3.22 -15.02 7.39
N TYR A 9 3.94 -14.32 6.50
CA TYR A 9 3.87 -12.85 6.42
C TYR A 9 2.55 -12.37 5.80
N LEU A 10 2.02 -13.14 4.84
CA LEU A 10 0.70 -12.88 4.30
C LEU A 10 -0.37 -12.99 5.40
N LYS A 11 -0.34 -14.06 6.20
CA LYS A 11 -1.25 -14.23 7.32
C LYS A 11 -1.18 -13.08 8.32
N GLU A 12 0.01 -12.58 8.62
CA GLU A 12 0.18 -11.40 9.48
C GLU A 12 -0.48 -10.12 8.97
N LEU A 13 -0.57 -9.94 7.64
CA LEU A 13 -1.29 -8.83 7.02
C LEU A 13 -2.80 -9.06 7.08
N ILE A 14 -3.24 -10.28 6.78
CA ILE A 14 -4.65 -10.70 6.81
C ILE A 14 -5.23 -10.53 8.21
N ASP A 15 -4.56 -11.07 9.23
CA ASP A 15 -5.03 -11.05 10.62
C ASP A 15 -5.14 -9.62 11.19
N ARG A 16 -4.47 -8.65 10.57
CA ARG A 16 -4.50 -7.23 10.96
C ARG A 16 -5.40 -6.37 10.06
N ARG A 17 -6.13 -6.97 9.11
CA ARG A 17 -7.11 -6.27 8.28
C ARG A 17 -8.24 -5.70 9.16
N GLY A 18 -8.77 -4.52 8.79
CA GLY A 18 -9.82 -3.83 9.53
C GLY A 18 -9.38 -3.17 10.85
N ILE A 19 -8.14 -3.40 11.30
CA ILE A 19 -7.58 -2.66 12.42
C ILE A 19 -7.22 -1.24 11.92
N PRO A 20 -7.67 -0.15 12.58
CA PRO A 20 -7.44 1.23 12.17
C PRO A 20 -6.01 1.71 12.51
N LEU A 21 -5.02 0.92 12.08
CA LEU A 21 -3.60 1.18 12.23
C LEU A 21 -2.92 1.02 10.87
N ILE A 22 -1.85 1.78 10.65
CA ILE A 22 -0.97 1.62 9.50
C ILE A 22 -0.12 0.36 9.71
N LYS A 23 0.00 -0.46 8.66
CA LYS A 23 0.82 -1.68 8.68
C LYS A 23 2.13 -1.33 7.97
N VAL A 24 3.24 -1.46 8.68
CA VAL A 24 4.58 -1.16 8.13
C VAL A 24 5.33 -2.48 7.91
N ILE A 25 5.76 -2.72 6.67
CA ILE A 25 6.57 -3.90 6.31
C ILE A 25 8.03 -3.46 6.23
N THR A 26 8.86 -3.94 7.16
CA THR A 26 10.31 -3.64 7.18
C THR A 26 11.15 -4.88 6.95
N GLY A 27 12.41 -4.69 6.55
CA GLY A 27 13.36 -5.79 6.34
C GLY A 27 14.48 -5.42 5.38
N VAL A 28 15.52 -6.24 5.32
CA VAL A 28 16.73 -5.99 4.52
C VAL A 28 16.43 -5.83 3.02
N ARG A 29 17.31 -5.11 2.29
CA ARG A 29 17.18 -4.95 0.84
C ARG A 29 17.19 -6.33 0.16
N ARG A 30 16.36 -6.51 -0.87
CA ARG A 30 16.19 -7.77 -1.63
C ARG A 30 15.62 -8.97 -0.85
N CYS A 31 15.07 -8.80 0.36
CA CYS A 31 14.25 -9.85 0.98
C CYS A 31 12.86 -9.99 0.31
N GLY A 32 12.53 -9.05 -0.59
CA GLY A 32 11.39 -9.08 -1.49
C GLY A 32 10.09 -8.53 -0.92
N LYS A 33 10.13 -7.61 0.06
CA LYS A 33 8.95 -6.92 0.60
C LYS A 33 7.99 -6.43 -0.49
N SER A 34 8.51 -5.83 -1.56
CA SER A 34 7.73 -5.42 -2.74
C SER A 34 6.89 -6.57 -3.28
N TYR A 35 7.46 -7.76 -3.44
CA TYR A 35 6.75 -8.97 -3.89
C TYR A 35 5.68 -9.46 -2.89
N LEU A 36 5.89 -9.25 -1.57
CA LEU A 36 4.86 -9.56 -0.57
C LEU A 36 3.67 -8.60 -0.70
N LEU A 37 3.95 -7.30 -0.88
CA LEU A 37 2.93 -6.27 -1.02
C LEU A 37 2.19 -6.40 -2.36
N ASN A 38 2.92 -6.59 -3.46
CA ASN A 38 2.45 -6.80 -4.82
C ASN A 38 3.41 -7.75 -5.58
N PRO A 39 2.97 -8.94 -6.02
CA PRO A 39 1.58 -9.31 -6.21
C PRO A 39 0.90 -9.99 -5.01
N ILE A 40 1.63 -10.63 -4.08
CA ILE A 40 1.03 -11.60 -3.13
C ILE A 40 -0.17 -11.05 -2.34
N PHE A 41 -0.01 -9.91 -1.66
CA PHE A 41 -1.10 -9.36 -0.84
C PHE A 41 -2.20 -8.71 -1.70
N LYS A 42 -1.83 -8.01 -2.77
CA LYS A 42 -2.80 -7.48 -3.76
C LYS A 42 -3.69 -8.60 -4.32
N ASP A 43 -3.09 -9.69 -4.79
CA ASP A 43 -3.81 -10.84 -5.37
C ASP A 43 -4.70 -11.51 -4.32
N TYR A 44 -4.23 -11.61 -3.07
CA TYR A 44 -5.07 -12.07 -1.97
C TYR A 44 -6.30 -11.18 -1.79
N LEU A 45 -6.14 -9.85 -1.72
CA LEU A 45 -7.27 -8.91 -1.57
C LEU A 45 -8.31 -9.09 -2.69
N ILE A 46 -7.84 -9.20 -3.94
CA ILE A 46 -8.72 -9.45 -5.10
C ILE A 46 -9.45 -10.80 -4.95
N SER A 47 -8.71 -11.86 -4.58
CA SER A 47 -9.30 -13.19 -4.38
C SER A 47 -10.31 -13.26 -3.23
N ASP A 48 -10.18 -12.35 -2.27
CA ASP A 48 -11.07 -12.20 -1.11
C ASP A 48 -12.26 -11.25 -1.41
N GLY A 49 -12.40 -10.80 -2.66
CA GLY A 49 -13.55 -10.03 -3.13
C GLY A 49 -13.39 -8.51 -3.06
N VAL A 50 -12.19 -7.99 -2.79
CA VAL A 50 -11.92 -6.55 -2.89
C VAL A 50 -11.88 -6.16 -4.38
N PRO A 51 -12.69 -5.18 -4.82
CA PRO A 51 -12.62 -4.68 -6.19
C PRO A 51 -11.24 -4.12 -6.52
N GLU A 52 -10.72 -4.37 -7.73
CA GLU A 52 -9.37 -3.93 -8.09
C GLU A 52 -9.22 -2.40 -8.09
N ASP A 53 -10.29 -1.68 -8.45
CA ASP A 53 -10.38 -0.22 -8.39
C ASP A 53 -10.47 0.34 -6.96
N HIS A 54 -10.59 -0.52 -5.95
CA HIS A 54 -10.48 -0.18 -4.53
C HIS A 54 -9.10 -0.48 -3.95
N ILE A 55 -8.13 -0.91 -4.79
CA ILE A 55 -6.75 -1.16 -4.39
C ILE A 55 -5.83 -0.16 -5.08
N ILE A 56 -5.34 0.81 -4.32
CA ILE A 56 -4.38 1.81 -4.80
C ILE A 56 -2.98 1.30 -4.49
N TYR A 57 -2.26 0.86 -5.51
CA TYR A 57 -0.85 0.46 -5.40
C TYR A 57 0.08 1.49 -6.04
N LEU A 58 1.13 1.89 -5.31
CA LEU A 58 2.18 2.76 -5.84
C LEU A 58 3.56 2.22 -5.49
N ASN A 59 4.39 2.06 -6.53
CA ASN A 59 5.83 1.90 -6.36
C ASN A 59 6.52 3.24 -6.57
N LEU A 60 7.00 3.85 -5.48
CA LEU A 60 7.59 5.18 -5.50
C LEU A 60 9.05 5.19 -5.98
N GLU A 61 9.68 4.02 -6.22
CA GLU A 61 11.00 3.92 -6.87
C GLU A 61 10.91 4.13 -8.40
N LEU A 62 9.71 3.97 -8.99
CA LEU A 62 9.51 4.15 -10.43
C LEU A 62 9.60 5.63 -10.82
N LEU A 63 10.29 5.89 -11.94
CA LEU A 63 10.55 7.25 -12.42
C LEU A 63 9.26 8.03 -12.71
N GLU A 64 8.22 7.37 -13.25
CA GLU A 64 6.92 8.01 -13.50
C GLU A 64 6.23 8.53 -12.22
N ASN A 65 6.64 8.01 -11.06
CA ASN A 65 6.11 8.36 -9.74
C ASN A 65 7.04 9.31 -8.97
N GLU A 66 8.17 9.75 -9.54
CA GLU A 66 9.10 10.69 -8.88
C GLU A 66 8.39 11.99 -8.47
N LYS A 67 7.46 12.48 -9.30
CA LYS A 67 6.60 13.63 -8.97
C LYS A 67 5.77 13.45 -7.69
N LEU A 68 5.50 12.21 -7.28
CA LEU A 68 4.74 11.88 -6.07
C LEU A 68 5.63 11.92 -4.81
N HIS A 69 6.93 12.21 -4.91
CA HIS A 69 7.81 12.38 -3.74
C HIS A 69 7.50 13.67 -2.96
N ASP A 70 6.70 14.56 -3.54
CA ASP A 70 6.06 15.66 -2.83
C ASP A 70 4.77 15.19 -2.12
N ARG A 71 4.66 15.49 -0.82
CA ARG A 71 3.54 15.07 0.03
C ARG A 71 2.18 15.59 -0.43
N GLU A 72 2.13 16.81 -0.96
CA GLU A 72 0.86 17.44 -1.36
C GLU A 72 0.37 16.82 -2.67
N THR A 73 1.31 16.57 -3.58
CA THR A 73 1.09 15.86 -4.83
C THR A 73 0.65 14.42 -4.60
N LEU A 74 1.32 13.67 -3.70
CA LEU A 74 0.90 12.32 -3.34
C LEU A 74 -0.50 12.28 -2.72
N HIS A 75 -0.75 13.17 -1.75
CA HIS A 75 -2.04 13.23 -1.07
C HIS A 75 -3.18 13.52 -2.06
N ALA A 76 -3.00 14.52 -2.94
CA ALA A 76 -3.98 14.84 -3.97
C ALA A 76 -4.19 13.69 -4.95
N PHE A 77 -3.11 13.04 -5.38
CA PHE A 77 -3.17 11.90 -6.30
C PHE A 77 -3.92 10.70 -5.72
N ILE A 78 -3.70 10.37 -4.44
CA ILE A 78 -4.44 9.28 -3.77
C ILE A 78 -5.93 9.62 -3.65
N LEU A 79 -6.27 10.86 -3.24
CA LEU A 79 -7.67 11.28 -3.12
C LEU A 79 -8.41 11.27 -4.46
N ASP A 80 -7.74 11.61 -5.56
CA ASP A 80 -8.35 11.57 -6.90
C ASP A 80 -8.73 10.14 -7.33
N GLN A 81 -8.09 9.11 -6.77
CA GLN A 81 -8.43 7.71 -7.05
C GLN A 81 -9.61 7.19 -6.22
N VAL A 82 -9.93 7.82 -5.09
CA VAL A 82 -11.07 7.42 -4.25
C VAL A 82 -12.36 7.93 -4.90
N LYS A 83 -13.19 7.01 -5.42
CA LYS A 83 -14.39 7.35 -6.19
C LYS A 83 -15.68 7.28 -5.38
N ASP A 84 -15.66 6.57 -4.26
CA ASP A 84 -16.81 6.43 -3.37
C ASP A 84 -16.37 6.30 -1.90
N SER A 85 -17.34 6.04 -1.02
CA SER A 85 -17.15 5.96 0.44
C SER A 85 -16.86 4.55 0.95
N SER A 86 -16.66 3.56 0.08
CA SER A 86 -16.35 2.19 0.48
C SER A 86 -14.90 2.07 0.96
N GLU A 87 -14.54 0.91 1.49
CA GLU A 87 -13.16 0.65 1.92
C GLU A 87 -12.19 0.65 0.73
N TYR A 88 -11.03 1.29 0.90
CA TYR A 88 -9.91 1.29 -0.04
C TYR A 88 -8.65 0.73 0.63
N PHE A 89 -7.87 -0.04 -0.11
CA PHE A 89 -6.57 -0.54 0.30
C PHE A 89 -5.47 0.28 -0.34
N LEU A 90 -4.73 1.03 0.48
CA LEU A 90 -3.57 1.81 0.04
C LEU A 90 -2.27 1.03 0.29
N LEU A 91 -1.63 0.60 -0.79
CA LEU A 91 -0.39 -0.19 -0.79
C LEU A 91 0.76 0.66 -1.35
N LEU A 92 1.64 1.16 -0.48
CA LEU A 92 2.74 2.05 -0.86
C LEU A 92 4.08 1.32 -0.69
N ASP A 93 4.84 1.20 -1.78
CA ASP A 93 6.21 0.71 -1.76
C ASP A 93 7.21 1.87 -1.80
N GLU A 94 8.30 1.73 -1.06
CA GLU A 94 9.37 2.74 -0.92
C GLU A 94 8.85 4.14 -0.46
N ILE A 95 7.86 4.18 0.44
CA ILE A 95 7.20 5.40 0.96
C ILE A 95 8.18 6.43 1.56
N GLN A 96 9.32 5.98 2.06
CA GLN A 96 10.34 6.86 2.63
C GLN A 96 10.99 7.80 1.59
N LEU A 97 10.78 7.57 0.29
CA LEU A 97 11.19 8.50 -0.77
C LEU A 97 10.35 9.79 -0.77
N VAL A 98 9.19 9.78 -0.13
CA VAL A 98 8.28 10.93 -0.06
C VAL A 98 8.65 11.80 1.12
N ASN A 99 8.93 13.08 0.86
CA ASN A 99 9.30 14.03 1.90
C ASN A 99 8.14 14.27 2.88
N ARG A 100 8.36 14.02 4.18
CA ARG A 100 7.35 14.17 5.25
C ARG A 100 6.07 13.34 5.00
N PHE A 101 6.24 12.12 4.49
CA PHE A 101 5.15 11.19 4.19
C PHE A 101 4.22 10.93 5.39
N GLU A 102 4.72 11.04 6.61
CA GLU A 102 3.95 10.82 7.84
C GLU A 102 2.75 11.76 7.91
N SER A 103 2.88 12.99 7.39
CA SER A 103 1.78 13.95 7.34
C SER A 103 0.65 13.53 6.39
N VAL A 104 0.98 12.86 5.29
CA VAL A 104 0.01 12.27 4.35
C VAL A 104 -0.74 11.14 5.06
N LEU A 105 -0.01 10.19 5.65
CA LEU A 105 -0.61 9.07 6.36
C LEU A 105 -1.50 9.52 7.53
N SER A 106 -1.03 10.50 8.32
CA SER A 106 -1.78 11.05 9.44
C SER A 106 -3.08 11.74 8.99
N SER A 107 -3.04 12.43 7.84
CA SER A 107 -4.24 13.08 7.30
C SER A 107 -5.35 12.10 6.90
N PHE A 108 -4.98 10.89 6.45
CA PHE A 108 -5.95 9.85 6.15
C PHE A 108 -6.53 9.21 7.42
N LEU A 109 -5.69 8.99 8.44
CA LEU A 109 -6.16 8.47 9.74
C LEU A 109 -7.05 9.46 10.50
N ALA A 110 -6.82 10.78 10.36
CA ALA A 110 -7.61 11.79 11.05
C ALA A 110 -9.00 12.05 10.41
N LYS A 111 -9.20 11.62 9.16
CA LYS A 111 -10.44 11.81 8.40
C LYS A 111 -11.34 10.56 8.38
N GLY A 112 -10.82 9.41 8.79
CA GLY A 112 -11.57 8.17 9.00
C GLY A 112 -12.07 8.07 10.42
#